data_AF-A0A1S1RMV4-F1
#
_entry.id   AF-A0A1S1RMV4-F1
#
_cell.length_a   1.000
_cell.length_b   1.000
_cell.length_c   1.000
_cell.angle_alpha   90.00
_cell.angle_beta   90.00
_cell.angle_gamma   90.00
#
_symmetry.space_group_name_H-M   'P 1'
#
loop_
_entity.id
_entity.type
_entity.pdbx_description
1 polymer ?
#
loop_
_entity_poly.entity_id
_entity_poly.type
_entity_poly.pdbx_seq_one_letter_code
_entity_poly.pdbx_strand_id
1 'polypeptide(L)'
;MGGEGGTGGPARPARPALIRPSWVRPSAVPDDHPLDSTDDVALALGGSPTSWTADVLRILAKSDPIRLAALTVALPWYAYAYLWWRQARTVTPTAGELLAEMRRVEGAGP
;
A
#
# COMPACT_ATOMS: atom_id res chain seq x y z
N MET A 1 -28.21 35.09 -26.02
CA MET A 1 -27.30 35.36 -24.88
C MET A 1 -27.29 34.07 -24.06
N GLY A 2 -26.39 33.11 -24.27
CA GLY A 2 -24.98 33.10 -23.81
C GLY A 2 -24.95 33.19 -22.28
N GLY A 3 -24.70 32.19 -21.45
CA GLY A 3 -23.95 30.93 -21.62
C GLY A 3 -23.10 30.76 -20.36
N GLU A 4 -23.60 29.96 -19.42
CA GLU A 4 -22.97 29.26 -18.28
C GLU A 4 -21.52 29.61 -17.88
N GLY A 5 -21.36 30.18 -16.67
CA GLY A 5 -20.08 30.29 -15.96
C GLY A 5 -19.95 29.20 -14.89
N GLY A 6 -19.67 27.97 -15.30
CA GLY A 6 -19.30 26.89 -14.39
C GLY A 6 -17.82 27.01 -14.00
N THR A 7 -17.54 27.47 -12.78
CA THR A 7 -16.19 27.49 -12.19
C THR A 7 -15.72 26.06 -11.93
N GLY A 8 -14.99 25.49 -12.89
CA GLY A 8 -14.22 24.27 -12.71
C GLY A 8 -13.11 24.51 -11.69
N GLY A 9 -13.34 24.10 -10.44
CA GLY A 9 -12.30 24.03 -9.42
C GLY A 9 -11.14 23.14 -9.89
N PRO A 10 -9.90 23.38 -9.40
CA PRO A 10 -8.74 22.62 -9.85
C PRO A 10 -8.99 21.14 -9.63
N ALA A 11 -8.89 20.36 -10.72
CA ALA A 11 -9.00 18.92 -10.70
C ALA A 11 -8.01 18.40 -9.64
N ARG A 12 -8.55 17.81 -8.57
CA ARG A 12 -7.75 17.16 -7.54
C ARG A 12 -6.84 16.16 -8.28
N PRO A 13 -5.51 16.18 -8.08
CA PRO A 13 -4.65 15.22 -8.75
C PRO A 13 -5.16 13.82 -8.42
N ALA A 14 -5.47 13.06 -9.46
CA ALA A 14 -5.94 11.69 -9.30
C ALA A 14 -4.91 10.93 -8.47
N ARG A 15 -5.35 10.29 -7.38
CA ARG A 15 -4.47 9.39 -6.64
C ARG A 15 -4.00 8.30 -7.62
N PRO A 16 -2.70 7.93 -7.61
CA PRO A 16 -2.24 6.79 -8.40
C PRO A 16 -3.10 5.57 -8.08
N ALA A 17 -3.51 4.85 -9.12
CA ALA A 17 -4.23 3.60 -8.93
C ALA A 17 -3.34 2.62 -8.13
N LEU A 18 -3.90 2.05 -7.07
CA LEU A 18 -3.22 1.08 -6.23
C LEU A 18 -3.30 -0.30 -6.88
N ILE A 19 -2.58 -0.47 -7.99
CA ILE A 19 -2.58 -1.70 -8.77
C ILE A 19 -1.53 -2.65 -8.20
N ARG A 20 -1.97 -3.87 -7.87
CA ARG A 20 -1.07 -4.96 -7.48
C ARG A 20 -0.14 -5.32 -8.65
N PRO A 21 1.19 -5.34 -8.43
CA PRO A 21 2.10 -5.79 -9.47
C PRO A 21 1.89 -7.26 -9.83
N SER A 22 1.96 -7.61 -11.12
CA SER A 22 1.63 -8.94 -11.63
C SER A 22 2.56 -10.06 -11.14
N TRP A 23 3.77 -9.71 -10.71
CA TRP A 23 4.75 -10.65 -10.14
C TRP A 23 4.53 -10.94 -8.65
N VAL A 24 3.58 -10.28 -7.99
CA VAL A 24 3.25 -10.52 -6.58
C VAL A 24 2.56 -11.88 -6.44
N ARG A 25 3.19 -12.79 -5.71
CA ARG A 25 2.66 -14.14 -5.44
C ARG A 25 1.54 -14.11 -4.40
N PRO A 26 0.77 -15.20 -4.23
CA PRO A 26 -0.10 -15.36 -3.06
C PRO A 26 0.69 -15.24 -1.75
N SER A 27 0.00 -14.88 -0.67
CA SER A 27 0.57 -14.82 0.68
C SER A 27 1.35 -16.09 1.00
N ALA A 28 2.50 -15.93 1.64
CA ALA A 28 3.34 -17.03 2.13
C ALA A 28 2.95 -17.47 3.56
N VAL A 29 2.01 -16.77 4.20
CA VAL A 29 1.54 -17.01 5.57
C VAL A 29 0.01 -17.11 5.62
N PRO A 30 -0.56 -17.81 6.61
CA PRO A 30 -2.02 -17.90 6.78
C PRO A 30 -2.63 -16.56 7.21
N ASP A 31 -3.95 -16.41 7.05
CA ASP A 31 -4.67 -15.16 7.29
C ASP A 31 -4.65 -14.70 8.77
N ASP A 32 -4.45 -15.61 9.72
CA ASP A 32 -4.33 -15.33 11.15
C ASP A 32 -2.90 -14.98 11.60
N HIS A 33 -1.93 -15.00 10.69
CA HIS A 33 -0.53 -14.65 11.01
C HIS A 33 -0.41 -13.18 11.46
N PRO A 34 0.16 -12.91 12.65
CA PRO A 34 0.35 -11.55 13.15
C PRO A 34 1.46 -10.82 12.37
N LEU A 35 1.24 -9.53 12.09
CA LEU A 35 2.20 -8.68 11.38
C LEU A 35 3.00 -7.83 12.37
N ASP A 36 4.01 -8.43 13.01
CA ASP A 36 4.84 -7.73 14.01
C ASP A 36 6.02 -6.96 13.39
N SER A 37 6.39 -7.29 12.15
CA SER A 37 7.55 -6.72 11.47
C SER A 37 7.31 -6.45 9.98
N THR A 38 8.24 -5.72 9.36
CA THR A 38 8.24 -5.55 7.89
C THR A 38 8.40 -6.87 7.15
N ASP A 39 9.05 -7.87 7.77
CA ASP A 39 9.27 -9.17 7.15
C ASP A 39 7.98 -10.00 7.15
N ASP A 40 7.13 -9.86 8.18
CA ASP A 40 5.79 -10.46 8.21
C ASP A 40 4.89 -9.85 7.15
N VAL A 41 4.94 -8.52 6.99
CA VAL A 41 4.25 -7.82 5.90
C VAL A 41 4.76 -8.33 4.55
N ALA A 42 6.08 -8.52 4.38
CA ALA A 42 6.63 -9.05 3.14
C ALA A 42 6.09 -10.46 2.83
N LEU A 43 6.01 -11.34 3.83
CA LEU A 43 5.44 -12.68 3.71
C LEU A 43 3.95 -12.63 3.34
N ALA A 44 3.17 -11.78 4.00
CA ALA A 44 1.74 -11.59 3.71
C ALA A 44 1.50 -11.11 2.27
N LEU A 45 2.38 -10.24 1.76
CA LEU A 45 2.35 -9.77 0.36
C LEU A 45 3.01 -10.77 -0.62
N GLY A 46 3.19 -12.04 -0.23
CA GLY A 46 3.71 -13.12 -1.09
C GLY A 46 5.21 -13.04 -1.39
N GLY A 47 5.96 -12.28 -0.60
CA GLY A 47 7.42 -12.21 -0.63
C GLY A 47 8.09 -13.21 0.31
N SER A 48 9.34 -12.91 0.65
CA SER A 48 10.14 -13.61 1.66
C SER A 48 11.05 -12.59 2.36
N PRO A 49 11.70 -12.92 3.50
CA PRO A 49 12.60 -11.99 4.19
C PRO A 49 13.81 -11.53 3.36
N THR A 50 14.12 -12.19 2.25
CA THR A 50 15.22 -11.84 1.34
C THR A 50 14.73 -11.43 -0.05
N SER A 51 13.42 -11.25 -0.23
CA SER A 51 12.87 -10.84 -1.53
C SER A 51 12.91 -9.33 -1.71
N TRP A 52 12.78 -8.91 -2.97
CA TRP A 52 12.61 -7.50 -3.33
C TRP A 52 11.47 -6.81 -2.56
N THR A 53 10.37 -7.53 -2.26
CA THR A 53 9.27 -7.02 -1.42
C THR A 53 9.76 -6.60 -0.03
N ALA A 54 10.55 -7.44 0.64
CA ALA A 54 11.09 -7.11 1.96
C ALA A 54 12.05 -5.91 1.90
N ASP A 55 12.88 -5.84 0.86
CA ASP A 55 13.81 -4.72 0.68
C ASP A 55 13.07 -3.40 0.45
N VAL A 56 12.01 -3.39 -0.35
CA VAL A 56 11.15 -2.21 -0.54
C VAL A 56 10.53 -1.77 0.79
N LEU A 57 9.97 -2.69 1.58
CA LEU A 57 9.37 -2.38 2.88
C LEU A 57 10.40 -1.83 3.88
N ARG A 58 11.63 -2.36 3.88
CA ARG A 58 12.73 -1.84 4.70
C ARG A 58 13.16 -0.44 4.26
N ILE A 59 13.19 -0.16 2.97
CA ILE A 59 13.48 1.18 2.44
C ILE A 59 12.39 2.16 2.88
N LEU A 60 11.11 1.79 2.76
CA LEU A 60 9.98 2.60 3.24
C LEU A 60 10.10 2.87 4.75
N ALA A 61 10.44 1.86 5.55
CA ALA A 61 10.60 1.98 7.00
C ALA A 61 11.73 2.91 7.43
N LYS A 62 12.79 3.01 6.62
CA LYS A 62 13.96 3.86 6.88
C LYS A 62 13.88 5.24 6.19
N SER A 63 12.82 5.52 5.45
CA SER A 63 12.70 6.75 4.68
C SER A 63 12.26 7.92 5.56
N ASP A 64 12.91 9.07 5.37
CA ASP A 64 12.41 10.35 5.85
C ASP A 64 11.10 10.75 5.12
N PRO A 65 10.34 11.75 5.62
CA PRO A 65 9.06 12.13 5.01
C PRO A 65 9.13 12.52 3.53
N ILE A 66 10.22 13.15 3.08
CA ILE A 66 10.38 13.57 1.67
C ILE A 66 10.60 12.35 0.80
N ARG A 67 11.51 11.46 1.20
CA ARG A 67 11.78 10.20 0.49
C ARG A 67 10.55 9.28 0.48
N LEU A 68 9.83 9.20 1.59
CA LEU A 68 8.60 8.42 1.70
C LEU A 68 7.51 8.93 0.77
N ALA A 69 7.36 10.26 0.64
CA ALA A 69 6.43 10.85 -0.32
C ALA A 69 6.79 10.47 -1.77
N ALA A 70 8.08 10.53 -2.13
CA ALA A 70 8.55 10.12 -3.45
C ALA A 70 8.30 8.62 -3.72
N LEU A 71 8.58 7.76 -2.73
CA LEU A 71 8.32 6.31 -2.84
C LEU A 71 6.83 5.98 -2.91
N THR A 72 5.97 6.77 -2.27
CA THR A 72 4.51 6.61 -2.39
C THR A 72 4.01 6.86 -3.81
N VAL A 73 4.69 7.72 -4.57
CA VAL A 73 4.38 7.93 -5.99
C VAL A 73 4.96 6.80 -6.85
N ALA A 74 6.20 6.38 -6.58
CA ALA A 74 6.88 5.37 -7.40
C ALA A 74 6.39 3.94 -7.18
N LEU A 75 6.00 3.60 -5.94
CA LEU A 75 5.63 2.25 -5.51
C LEU A 75 4.32 2.30 -4.70
N PRO A 76 3.22 2.80 -5.29
CA PRO A 76 2.03 3.17 -4.54
C PRO A 76 1.38 1.99 -3.81
N TRP A 77 1.38 0.80 -4.41
CA TRP A 77 0.82 -0.41 -3.79
C TRP A 77 1.59 -0.85 -2.53
N TYR A 78 2.92 -0.91 -2.59
CA TYR A 78 3.76 -1.27 -1.43
C TYR A 78 3.76 -0.19 -0.34
N ALA A 79 3.78 1.08 -0.76
CA ALA A 79 3.70 2.20 0.17
C ALA A 79 2.38 2.20 0.92
N TYR A 80 1.26 1.91 0.24
CA TYR A 80 -0.04 1.80 0.88
C TYR A 80 -0.08 0.66 1.92
N ALA A 81 0.36 -0.54 1.54
CA ALA A 81 0.42 -1.68 2.46
C ALA A 81 1.24 -1.37 3.72
N TYR A 82 2.43 -0.79 3.54
CA TYR A 82 3.29 -0.37 4.64
C TYR A 82 2.64 0.69 5.53
N LEU A 83 2.06 1.74 4.95
CA LEU A 83 1.46 2.84 5.68
C LEU A 83 0.20 2.41 6.43
N TRP A 84 -0.60 1.52 5.86
CA TRP A 84 -1.76 0.93 6.52
C TRP A 84 -1.32 0.11 7.73
N TRP A 85 -0.37 -0.81 7.54
CA TRP A 85 0.17 -1.65 8.62
C TRP A 85 0.73 -0.79 9.77
N ARG A 86 1.52 0.24 9.47
CA ARG A 86 2.08 1.16 10.47
C ARG A 86 1.04 1.98 11.22
N GLN A 87 -0.15 2.18 10.64
CA GLN A 87 -1.23 2.96 11.22
C GLN A 87 -2.25 2.11 11.99
N ALA A 88 -2.13 0.78 12.00
CA ALA A 88 -2.97 -0.06 12.84
C ALA A 88 -2.68 0.25 14.33
N ARG A 89 -3.60 0.95 15.01
CA ARG A 89 -3.29 1.67 16.26
C ARG A 89 -3.50 0.88 17.57
N THR A 90 -4.09 -0.32 17.55
CA THR A 90 -4.57 -0.91 18.81
C THR A 90 -4.40 -2.43 18.96
N VAL A 91 -4.23 -3.18 17.87
CA VAL A 91 -3.98 -4.63 17.85
C VAL A 91 -3.00 -4.91 16.74
N THR A 92 -2.05 -5.84 16.93
CA THR A 92 -1.19 -6.32 15.84
C THR A 92 -2.10 -6.84 14.72
N PRO A 93 -2.13 -6.20 13.54
CA PRO A 93 -3.01 -6.62 12.46
C PRO A 93 -2.54 -7.97 11.91
N THR A 94 -3.45 -8.71 11.31
CA THR A 94 -3.12 -10.01 10.69
C THR A 94 -2.86 -9.88 9.20
N ALA A 95 -2.23 -10.90 8.62
CA ALA A 95 -2.06 -11.03 7.17
C ALA A 95 -3.40 -10.97 6.42
N GLY A 96 -4.44 -11.61 6.96
CA GLY A 96 -5.79 -11.62 6.38
C GLY A 96 -6.42 -10.23 6.35
N GLU A 97 -6.27 -9.44 7.42
CA GLU A 97 -6.74 -8.06 7.48
C GLU A 97 -6.03 -7.17 6.46
N LEU A 98 -4.70 -7.29 6.36
CA LEU A 98 -3.92 -6.58 5.34
C LEU A 98 -4.40 -6.95 3.93
N LEU A 99 -4.54 -8.24 3.61
CA LEU A 99 -4.96 -8.68 2.29
C LEU A 99 -6.40 -8.29 1.96
N ALA A 100 -7.31 -8.30 2.94
CA ALA A 100 -8.67 -7.79 2.78
C ALA A 100 -8.66 -6.30 2.43
N GLU A 101 -7.84 -5.52 3.13
CA GLU A 101 -7.67 -4.10 2.83
C GLU A 101 -7.07 -3.86 1.44
N MET A 102 -6.01 -4.58 1.08
CA MET A 102 -5.37 -4.45 -0.23
C MET A 102 -6.36 -4.76 -1.37
N ARG A 103 -7.15 -5.84 -1.24
CA ARG A 103 -8.21 -6.17 -2.20
C ARG A 103 -9.28 -5.08 -2.28
N ARG A 104 -9.67 -4.49 -1.14
CA ARG A 104 -10.66 -3.41 -1.09
C ARG A 104 -10.18 -2.18 -1.86
N VAL A 105 -8.91 -1.79 -1.72
CA VAL A 105 -8.37 -0.60 -2.41
C VAL A 105 -8.01 -0.85 -3.86
N GLU A 106 -7.63 -2.08 -4.22
CA GLU A 106 -7.44 -2.51 -5.61
C GLU A 106 -8.79 -2.47 -6.38
N GLY A 107 -9.86 -2.96 -5.76
CA GLY A 107 -11.21 -2.93 -6.33
C GLY A 107 -11.88 -1.55 -6.31
N ALA A 108 -11.32 -0.58 -5.59
CA ALA A 108 -11.76 0.80 -5.53
C ALA A 108 -11.01 1.72 -6.53
N GLY A 109 -10.32 1.14 -7.52
CA GLY A 109 -9.77 1.87 -8.66
C GLY A 109 -10.84 2.73 -9.36
N PRO A 110 -10.44 3.82 -10.04
CA PRO A 110 -11.26 5.00 -10.35
C PRO A 110 -12.64 4.71 -10.96
#